data_AF-A0A7C4LGY3-F1
#
_entry.id   AF-A0A7C4LGY3-F1
#
_cell.length_a   1.000
_cell.length_b   1.000
_cell.length_c   1.000
_cell.angle_alpha   90.00
_cell.angle_beta   90.00
_cell.angle_gamma   90.00
#
_symmetry.space_group_name_H-M   'P 1'
#
loop_
_entity.id
_entity.type
_entity.pdbx_description
1 polymer ?
#
loop_
_entity_poly.entity_id
_entity_poly.type
_entity_poly.pdbx_seq_one_letter_code
_entity_poly.pdbx_strand_id
1 'polypeptide(L)'
;MNEVCGDYVVINPHVWLSQACVRFSNRIEDIYRVSGSSVEKGKVRVVTHGLATTHVHLGLYPIRNTIVSGLSLDDWVRKFVWSWERFLREYPEVSYYASLLAVRELLSSGVTALADMHFNEGMVYKAVLESGVKADLSTPIMNHGVFENYEEALEENLGLLKMVDDPKVKVRLGPCTPRLLDPNAFKEVVELARELELGVHTHLA
;
A
#
# COMPACT_ATOMS: atom_id res chain seq x y z
N MET A 1 24.43 13.09 -2.09
CA MET A 1 24.44 12.30 -3.35
C MET A 1 24.58 10.85 -2.90
N ASN A 2 23.65 9.98 -3.27
CA ASN A 2 23.59 8.62 -2.75
C ASN A 2 24.06 7.63 -3.82
N GLU A 3 24.65 6.54 -3.37
CA GLU A 3 25.16 5.49 -4.25
C GLU A 3 24.92 4.11 -3.64
N VAL A 4 24.55 3.16 -4.49
CA VAL A 4 24.45 1.74 -4.12
C VAL A 4 25.17 0.90 -5.16
N CYS A 5 26.08 0.04 -4.71
CA CYS A 5 26.86 -0.85 -5.56
C CYS A 5 26.56 -2.31 -5.24
N GLY A 6 26.59 -3.16 -6.26
CA GLY A 6 26.42 -4.59 -6.14
C GLY A 6 27.20 -5.38 -7.18
N ASP A 7 27.32 -6.69 -6.95
CA ASP A 7 27.89 -7.61 -7.92
C ASP A 7 27.05 -7.67 -9.19
N TYR A 8 25.74 -7.48 -9.05
CA TYR A 8 24.80 -7.36 -10.17
C TYR A 8 23.86 -6.18 -9.94
N VAL A 9 23.78 -5.27 -10.91
CA VAL A 9 22.71 -4.26 -11.00
C VAL A 9 21.76 -4.69 -12.11
N VAL A 10 20.51 -4.98 -11.74
CA VAL A 10 19.47 -5.48 -12.65
C VAL A 10 18.53 -4.34 -13.01
N ILE A 11 18.55 -3.94 -14.27
CA ILE A 11 17.66 -2.90 -14.79
C ILE A 11 16.36 -3.54 -15.30
N ASN A 12 16.47 -4.62 -16.08
CA ASN A 12 15.34 -5.42 -16.53
C ASN A 12 15.82 -6.84 -16.89
N PRO A 13 14.93 -7.77 -17.28
CA PRO A 13 15.31 -9.15 -17.59
C PRO A 13 16.37 -9.31 -18.69
N HIS A 14 16.58 -8.30 -19.54
CA HIS A 14 17.52 -8.32 -20.66
C HIS A 14 18.74 -7.41 -20.46
N VAL A 15 18.72 -6.55 -19.44
CA VAL A 15 19.77 -5.55 -19.20
C VAL A 15 20.19 -5.58 -17.74
N TRP A 16 21.42 -6.03 -17.53
CA TRP A 16 22.08 -6.05 -16.22
C TRP A 16 23.58 -5.81 -16.38
N LEU A 17 24.20 -5.34 -15.30
CA LEU A 17 25.63 -5.05 -15.25
C LEU A 17 26.26 -5.81 -14.08
N SER A 18 27.38 -6.47 -14.35
CA SER A 18 28.24 -7.01 -13.30
C SER A 18 29.14 -5.90 -12.73
N GLN A 19 29.36 -5.91 -11.42
CA GLN A 19 30.22 -4.95 -10.71
C GLN A 19 29.86 -3.51 -11.07
N ALA A 20 28.67 -3.09 -10.67
CA ALA A 20 28.12 -1.79 -11.05
C ALA A 20 27.52 -1.05 -9.85
N CYS A 21 27.43 0.26 -10.00
CA CYS A 21 26.84 1.17 -9.04
C CYS A 21 25.71 1.95 -9.69
N VAL A 22 24.70 2.28 -8.88
CA VAL A 22 23.62 3.20 -9.20
C VAL A 22 23.83 4.47 -8.40
N ARG A 23 24.01 5.60 -9.09
CA ARG A 23 24.05 6.94 -8.48
C ARG A 23 22.65 7.55 -8.53
N PHE A 24 22.20 8.09 -7.42
CA PHE A 24 20.85 8.64 -7.33
C PHE A 24 20.74 9.80 -6.34
N SER A 25 19.73 10.63 -6.59
CA SER A 25 19.19 11.63 -5.67
C SER A 25 17.69 11.36 -5.47
N ASN A 26 16.82 12.11 -6.14
CA ASN A 26 15.38 11.83 -6.24
C ASN A 26 15.01 10.94 -7.44
N ARG A 27 15.97 10.72 -8.34
CA ARG A 27 15.90 9.82 -9.49
C ARG A 27 17.25 9.18 -9.72
N ILE A 28 17.28 8.13 -10.53
CA ILE A 28 18.53 7.55 -11.01
C ILE A 28 19.22 8.60 -11.90
N GLU A 29 20.46 8.94 -11.57
CA GLU A 29 21.28 9.88 -12.30
C GLU A 29 22.23 9.17 -13.25
N ASP A 30 22.76 8.02 -12.81
CA ASP A 30 23.75 7.26 -13.57
C ASP A 30 23.78 5.80 -13.13
N ILE A 31 24.14 4.92 -14.06
CA ILE A 31 24.41 3.49 -13.80
C ILE A 31 25.70 3.13 -14.54
N TYR A 32 26.72 2.76 -13.78
CA TYR A 32 28.07 2.60 -14.33
C TYR A 32 28.82 1.42 -13.71
N ARG A 33 29.77 0.86 -14.48
CA ARG A 33 30.64 -0.23 -14.02
C ARG A 33 31.78 0.31 -13.18
N VAL A 34 32.21 -0.47 -12.19
CA VAL A 34 33.36 -0.18 -11.35
C VAL A 34 34.39 -1.31 -11.44
N SER A 35 35.67 -0.97 -11.25
CA SER A 35 36.76 -1.96 -11.23
C SER A 35 36.92 -2.55 -9.83
N GLY A 36 36.72 -3.86 -9.69
CA GLY A 36 36.83 -4.58 -8.41
C GLY A 36 35.48 -4.82 -7.73
N SER A 37 35.39 -5.83 -6.86
CA SER A 37 34.16 -6.06 -6.09
C SER A 37 34.08 -5.05 -4.95
N SER A 38 32.98 -4.29 -4.91
CA SER A 38 32.61 -3.42 -3.80
C SER A 38 31.94 -4.17 -2.65
N VAL A 39 31.89 -5.51 -2.72
CA VAL A 39 31.16 -6.37 -1.79
C VAL A 39 32.16 -7.29 -1.07
N GLU A 40 31.90 -7.54 0.21
CA GLU A 40 32.73 -8.45 1.03
C GLU A 40 32.84 -9.83 0.38
N LYS A 41 34.05 -10.42 0.43
CA LYS A 41 34.28 -11.79 -0.06
C LYS A 41 33.30 -12.77 0.59
N GLY A 42 32.64 -13.58 -0.24
CA GLY A 42 31.70 -14.62 0.20
C GLY A 42 30.24 -14.17 0.27
N LYS A 43 29.92 -12.91 -0.03
CA LYS A 43 28.55 -12.41 -0.18
C LYS A 43 28.33 -11.94 -1.62
N VAL A 44 27.14 -12.20 -2.15
CA VAL A 44 26.69 -11.67 -3.44
C VAL A 44 25.61 -10.64 -3.16
N ARG A 45 25.75 -9.44 -3.71
CA ARG A 45 24.74 -8.38 -3.64
C ARG A 45 24.13 -8.14 -5.01
N VAL A 46 22.81 -8.29 -5.08
CA VAL A 46 22.00 -7.95 -6.27
C VAL A 46 21.23 -6.66 -5.96
N VAL A 47 21.41 -5.65 -6.79
CA VAL A 47 20.70 -4.37 -6.73
C VAL A 47 19.58 -4.39 -7.78
N THR A 48 18.35 -4.17 -7.34
CA THR A 48 17.15 -4.17 -8.19
C THR A 48 16.29 -2.94 -7.90
N HIS A 49 15.21 -2.77 -8.68
CA HIS A 49 14.12 -1.89 -8.29
C HIS A 49 13.48 -2.38 -6.98
N GLY A 50 12.95 -1.46 -6.18
CA GLY A 50 12.23 -1.80 -4.96
C GLY A 50 10.96 -2.60 -5.25
N LEU A 51 10.54 -3.43 -4.30
CA LEU A 51 9.33 -4.24 -4.41
C LEU A 51 8.09 -3.36 -4.28
N ALA A 52 6.99 -3.82 -4.87
CA ALA A 52 5.67 -3.22 -4.73
C ALA A 52 4.72 -4.24 -4.08
N THR A 53 4.06 -3.86 -2.98
CA THR A 53 2.90 -4.60 -2.49
C THR A 53 1.65 -4.03 -3.14
N THR A 54 0.94 -4.84 -3.90
CA THR A 54 -0.20 -4.35 -4.72
C THR A 54 -1.52 -4.39 -3.99
N HIS A 55 -1.54 -4.85 -2.74
CA HIS A 55 -2.71 -4.83 -1.87
C HIS A 55 -2.29 -5.13 -0.43
N VAL A 56 -2.69 -4.26 0.51
CA VAL A 56 -2.50 -4.41 1.94
C VAL A 56 -3.65 -3.73 2.69
N HIS A 57 -3.80 -4.07 3.97
CA HIS A 57 -4.64 -3.37 4.95
C HIS A 57 -3.76 -2.93 6.12
N LEU A 58 -3.13 -1.76 6.02
CA LEU A 58 -2.13 -1.28 6.97
C LEU A 58 -2.74 -1.11 8.38
N GLY A 59 -3.98 -0.65 8.47
CA GLY A 59 -4.73 -0.53 9.73
C GLY A 59 -4.91 -1.86 10.48
N LEU A 60 -4.91 -3.00 9.78
CA LEU A 60 -5.07 -4.33 10.38
C LEU A 60 -3.75 -4.95 10.84
N TYR A 61 -2.62 -4.30 10.60
CA TYR A 61 -1.30 -4.83 10.91
C TYR A 61 -1.11 -5.30 12.39
N PRO A 62 -1.65 -4.61 13.41
CA PRO A 62 -1.53 -5.04 14.80
C PRO A 62 -2.18 -6.39 15.10
N ILE A 63 -3.21 -6.78 14.35
CA ILE A 63 -3.93 -8.04 14.54
C ILE A 63 -3.49 -9.14 13.57
N ARG A 64 -2.42 -8.94 12.79
CA ARG A 64 -1.99 -9.89 11.73
C ARG A 64 -1.69 -11.30 12.24
N ASN A 65 -1.28 -11.43 13.50
CA ASN A 65 -1.03 -12.73 14.13
C ASN A 65 -2.30 -13.58 14.29
N THR A 66 -3.49 -12.96 14.29
CA THR A 66 -4.77 -13.68 14.45
C THR A 66 -5.05 -14.65 13.30
N ILE A 67 -4.39 -14.52 12.15
CA ILE A 67 -4.52 -15.44 11.02
C ILE A 67 -4.11 -16.89 11.38
N VAL A 68 -3.27 -17.07 12.40
CA VAL A 68 -2.84 -18.40 12.87
C VAL A 68 -3.96 -19.19 13.55
N SER A 69 -5.16 -18.61 13.71
CA SER A 69 -6.31 -19.28 14.28
C SER A 69 -6.93 -20.36 13.38
N GLY A 70 -6.56 -20.43 12.10
CA GLY A 70 -7.10 -21.42 11.14
C GLY A 70 -8.60 -21.27 10.88
N LEU A 71 -9.13 -20.06 11.03
CA LEU A 71 -10.55 -19.77 10.82
C LEU A 71 -10.87 -19.54 9.34
N SER A 72 -12.14 -19.73 8.98
CA SER A 72 -12.65 -19.22 7.69
C SER A 72 -12.56 -17.69 7.66
N LEU A 73 -12.58 -17.09 6.46
CA LEU A 73 -12.57 -15.62 6.31
C LEU A 73 -13.69 -14.96 7.12
N ASP A 74 -14.92 -15.47 7.02
CA ASP A 74 -16.08 -14.87 7.69
C ASP A 74 -15.97 -15.01 9.22
N ASP A 75 -15.48 -16.14 9.72
CA ASP A 75 -15.27 -16.35 11.16
C ASP A 75 -14.13 -15.47 11.69
N TRP A 76 -13.04 -15.34 10.94
CA TRP A 76 -11.92 -14.47 11.29
C TRP A 76 -12.35 -13.01 11.35
N VAL A 77 -13.09 -12.54 10.34
CA VAL A 77 -13.63 -11.17 10.27
C VAL A 77 -14.54 -10.88 11.46
N ARG A 78 -15.51 -11.77 11.73
CA ARG A 78 -16.45 -11.61 12.84
C ARG A 78 -15.78 -11.62 14.20
N LYS A 79 -14.77 -12.49 14.38
CA LYS A 79 -14.12 -12.70 15.67
C LYS A 79 -13.07 -11.64 15.99
N PHE A 80 -12.30 -11.20 15.01
CA PHE A 80 -11.14 -10.34 15.23
C PHE A 80 -11.28 -8.98 14.54
N VAL A 81 -11.54 -8.97 13.22
CA VAL A 81 -11.47 -7.76 12.40
C VAL A 81 -12.50 -6.72 12.84
N TRP A 82 -13.79 -7.06 12.91
CA TRP A 82 -14.83 -6.08 13.26
C TRP A 82 -14.67 -5.47 14.66
N SER A 83 -14.11 -6.23 15.60
CA SER A 83 -13.84 -5.72 16.95
C SER A 83 -12.69 -4.70 16.92
N TRP A 84 -11.64 -5.00 16.17
CA TRP A 84 -10.51 -4.11 15.96
C TRP A 84 -10.91 -2.85 15.18
N GLU A 85 -11.70 -3.01 14.13
CA GLU A 85 -12.11 -1.89 13.29
C GLU A 85 -13.03 -0.91 14.02
N ARG A 86 -13.93 -1.40 14.89
CA ARG A 86 -14.71 -0.53 15.79
C ARG A 86 -13.81 0.30 16.70
N PHE A 87 -12.79 -0.33 17.27
CA PHE A 87 -11.80 0.39 18.07
C PHE A 87 -11.07 1.47 17.24
N LEU A 88 -10.68 1.17 16.00
CA LEU A 88 -10.07 2.17 15.11
C LEU A 88 -11.03 3.31 14.72
N ARG A 89 -12.35 3.07 14.67
CA ARG A 89 -13.36 4.13 14.47
C ARG A 89 -13.45 5.06 15.68
N GLU A 90 -13.40 4.51 16.88
CA GLU A 90 -13.41 5.30 18.12
C GLU A 90 -12.09 6.07 18.33
N TYR A 91 -10.96 5.50 17.88
CA TYR A 91 -9.61 6.04 18.08
C TYR A 91 -8.83 6.11 16.75
N PRO A 92 -9.19 7.03 15.83
CA PRO A 92 -8.65 7.06 14.48
C PRO A 92 -7.13 7.27 14.40
N GLU A 93 -6.52 7.92 15.39
CA GLU A 93 -5.07 8.08 15.48
C GLU A 93 -4.31 6.75 15.57
N VAL A 94 -4.97 5.68 16.02
CA VAL A 94 -4.35 4.34 16.05
C VAL A 94 -4.08 3.84 14.64
N SER A 95 -4.92 4.18 13.66
CA SER A 95 -4.67 3.84 12.24
C SER A 95 -3.35 4.41 11.74
N TYR A 96 -2.95 5.62 12.19
CA TYR A 96 -1.65 6.22 11.87
C TYR A 96 -0.49 5.37 12.42
N TYR A 97 -0.53 5.04 13.71
CA TYR A 97 0.55 4.26 14.35
C TYR A 97 0.63 2.82 13.83
N ALA A 98 -0.53 2.19 13.60
CA ALA A 98 -0.62 0.87 12.96
C ALA A 98 0.04 0.89 11.58
N SER A 99 -0.28 1.91 10.78
CA SER A 99 0.27 2.07 9.43
C SER A 99 1.77 2.36 9.44
N LEU A 100 2.26 3.23 10.34
CA LEU A 100 3.69 3.51 10.45
C LEU A 100 4.49 2.26 10.82
N LEU A 101 3.95 1.43 11.72
CA LEU A 101 4.56 0.15 12.09
C LEU A 101 4.58 -0.82 10.90
N ALA A 102 3.49 -0.92 10.16
CA ALA A 102 3.38 -1.77 8.98
C ALA A 102 4.34 -1.35 7.87
N VAL A 103 4.39 -0.06 7.54
CA VAL A 103 5.27 0.50 6.51
C VAL A 103 6.74 0.30 6.89
N ARG A 104 7.10 0.39 8.17
CA ARG A 104 8.45 0.09 8.64
C ARG A 104 8.86 -1.36 8.36
N GLU A 105 7.98 -2.33 8.59
CA GLU A 105 8.26 -3.74 8.27
C GLU A 105 8.38 -3.94 6.75
N LEU A 106 7.48 -3.36 5.97
CA LEU A 106 7.50 -3.40 4.51
C LEU A 106 8.82 -2.84 3.93
N LEU A 107 9.25 -1.66 4.39
CA LEU A 107 10.52 -1.05 4.00
C LEU A 107 11.72 -1.94 4.35
N SER A 108 11.72 -2.56 5.54
CA SER A 108 12.80 -3.46 5.95
C SER A 108 12.90 -4.73 5.09
N SER A 109 11.82 -5.07 4.40
CA SER A 109 11.73 -6.20 3.46
C SER A 109 11.90 -5.78 2.00
N GLY A 110 12.30 -4.52 1.74
CA GLY A 110 12.59 -4.00 0.39
C GLY A 110 11.36 -3.52 -0.39
N VAL A 111 10.19 -3.41 0.25
CA VAL A 111 8.99 -2.81 -0.36
C VAL A 111 9.10 -1.29 -0.31
N THR A 112 8.93 -0.66 -1.47
CA THR A 112 9.06 0.81 -1.65
C THR A 112 7.81 1.47 -2.22
N ALA A 113 6.85 0.65 -2.66
CA ALA A 113 5.54 1.07 -3.11
C ALA A 113 4.47 0.14 -2.53
N LEU A 114 3.32 0.68 -2.15
CA LEU A 114 2.19 -0.08 -1.63
C LEU A 114 0.87 0.35 -2.24
N ALA A 115 -0.15 -0.52 -2.18
CA ALA A 115 -1.53 -0.15 -2.39
C ALA A 115 -2.36 -0.55 -1.16
N ASP A 116 -2.85 0.42 -0.41
CA ASP A 116 -3.64 0.19 0.81
C ASP A 116 -5.13 0.37 0.52
N MET A 117 -5.93 -0.43 1.22
CA MET A 117 -7.37 -0.22 1.27
C MET A 117 -7.87 -0.31 2.70
N HIS A 118 -8.15 0.81 3.35
CA HIS A 118 -8.73 0.81 4.69
C HIS A 118 -9.61 2.05 4.90
N PHE A 119 -10.28 2.16 6.04
CA PHE A 119 -10.86 3.44 6.49
C PHE A 119 -9.85 4.21 7.34
N ASN A 120 -10.16 5.46 7.67
CA ASN A 120 -9.24 6.44 8.25
C ASN A 120 -8.01 6.69 7.34
N GLU A 121 -8.19 6.66 6.03
CA GLU A 121 -7.08 6.79 5.06
C GLU A 121 -6.35 8.13 5.15
N GLY A 122 -6.96 9.18 5.70
CA GLY A 122 -6.22 10.41 6.04
C GLY A 122 -5.10 10.17 7.06
N MET A 123 -5.28 9.23 7.99
CA MET A 123 -4.25 8.82 8.95
C MET A 123 -3.20 7.93 8.29
N VAL A 124 -3.61 7.04 7.38
CA VAL A 124 -2.71 6.22 6.57
C VAL A 124 -1.83 7.11 5.69
N TYR A 125 -2.43 8.09 5.01
CA TYR A 125 -1.75 9.07 4.18
C TYR A 125 -0.65 9.79 4.95
N LYS A 126 -0.94 10.25 6.18
CA LYS A 126 0.07 10.87 7.05
C LYS A 126 1.25 9.92 7.34
N ALA A 127 1.00 8.65 7.62
CA ALA A 127 2.06 7.67 7.86
C ALA A 127 2.89 7.38 6.59
N VAL A 128 2.23 7.32 5.44
CA VAL A 128 2.86 7.17 4.12
C VAL A 128 3.79 8.35 3.81
N LEU A 129 3.32 9.59 4.02
CA LEU A 129 4.12 10.80 3.80
C LEU A 129 5.39 10.80 4.65
N GLU A 130 5.27 10.50 5.94
CA GLU A 130 6.41 10.45 6.86
C GLU A 130 7.41 9.35 6.48
N SER A 131 6.92 8.22 5.98
CA SER A 131 7.75 7.08 5.58
C SER A 131 8.43 7.28 4.22
N GLY A 132 7.90 8.14 3.36
CA GLY A 132 8.43 8.44 2.02
C GLY A 132 8.22 7.36 0.97
N VAL A 133 7.40 6.33 1.26
CA VAL A 133 7.01 5.28 0.30
C VAL A 133 6.05 5.84 -0.75
N LYS A 134 6.00 5.18 -1.92
CA LYS A 134 4.92 5.42 -2.88
C LYS A 134 3.66 4.69 -2.42
N ALA A 135 2.50 5.28 -2.62
CA ALA A 135 1.25 4.65 -2.22
C ALA A 135 0.13 4.86 -3.26
N ASP A 136 -0.74 3.87 -3.35
CA ASP A 136 -2.05 3.95 -3.98
C ASP A 136 -3.06 3.65 -2.87
N LEU A 137 -3.91 4.61 -2.52
CA LEU A 137 -4.79 4.54 -1.34
C LEU A 137 -6.25 4.51 -1.77
N SER A 138 -7.07 3.75 -1.05
CA SER A 138 -8.51 3.72 -1.29
C SER A 138 -9.29 3.43 -0.02
N THR A 139 -10.38 4.16 0.20
CA THR A 139 -11.33 3.79 1.25
C THR A 139 -12.28 2.71 0.74
N PRO A 140 -12.52 1.61 1.49
CA PRO A 140 -13.38 0.53 1.06
C PRO A 140 -14.86 0.97 1.10
N ILE A 141 -15.43 1.25 -0.08
CA ILE A 141 -16.83 1.60 -0.28
C ILE A 141 -17.67 0.33 -0.14
N MET A 142 -18.52 0.30 0.88
CA MET A 142 -19.37 -0.82 1.27
C MET A 142 -20.67 -0.31 1.91
N ASN A 143 -21.71 -1.14 1.93
CA ASN A 143 -23.01 -0.73 2.48
C ASN A 143 -23.10 -0.82 4.01
N HIS A 144 -22.30 -1.69 4.61
CA HIS A 144 -22.34 -2.02 6.04
C HIS A 144 -20.95 -2.39 6.54
N GLY A 145 -20.77 -2.39 7.87
CA GLY A 145 -19.52 -2.79 8.51
C GLY A 145 -19.03 -1.66 9.40
N VAL A 146 -17.95 -1.02 8.99
CA VAL A 146 -17.39 0.17 9.66
C VAL A 146 -18.06 1.47 9.23
N PHE A 147 -18.99 1.39 8.28
CA PHE A 147 -19.82 2.46 7.77
C PHE A 147 -21.28 2.13 8.01
N GLU A 148 -22.09 3.16 8.21
CA GLU A 148 -23.55 3.06 8.33
C GLU A 148 -24.21 2.78 6.98
N ASN A 149 -23.68 3.35 5.90
CA ASN A 149 -24.23 3.26 4.55
C ASN A 149 -23.16 3.52 3.46
N TYR A 150 -23.60 3.34 2.22
CA TYR A 150 -22.81 3.58 1.01
C TYR A 150 -22.31 5.02 0.90
N GLU A 151 -23.18 5.99 1.19
CA GLU A 151 -22.91 7.41 1.02
C GLU A 151 -21.77 7.87 1.94
N GLU A 152 -21.76 7.42 3.19
CA GLU A 152 -20.68 7.69 4.16
C GLU A 152 -19.35 7.14 3.64
N ALA A 153 -19.34 5.91 3.14
CA ALA A 153 -18.13 5.26 2.64
C ALA A 153 -17.59 5.93 1.37
N LEU A 154 -18.49 6.35 0.47
CA LEU A 154 -18.14 7.11 -0.72
C LEU A 154 -17.61 8.50 -0.36
N GLU A 155 -18.26 9.20 0.58
CA GLU A 155 -17.83 10.52 1.04
C GLU A 155 -16.43 10.46 1.66
N GLU A 156 -16.12 9.44 2.47
CA GLU A 156 -14.79 9.27 3.05
C GLU A 156 -13.72 9.05 1.95
N ASN A 157 -14.01 8.23 0.93
CA ASN A 157 -13.08 8.02 -0.20
C ASN A 157 -12.87 9.33 -1.01
N LEU A 158 -13.95 10.06 -1.31
CA LEU A 158 -13.85 11.34 -2.01
C LEU A 158 -13.17 12.42 -1.15
N GLY A 159 -13.30 12.34 0.18
CA GLY A 159 -12.56 13.16 1.13
C GLY A 159 -11.06 12.90 1.06
N LEU A 160 -10.65 11.63 0.99
CA LEU A 160 -9.26 11.23 0.76
C LEU A 160 -8.72 11.81 -0.56
N LEU A 161 -9.49 11.71 -1.66
CA LEU A 161 -9.11 12.26 -2.95
C LEU A 161 -8.83 13.77 -2.89
N LYS A 162 -9.62 14.53 -2.12
CA LYS A 162 -9.42 15.97 -1.92
C LYS A 162 -8.23 16.30 -1.02
N MET A 163 -7.89 15.40 -0.09
CA MET A 163 -6.82 15.60 0.89
C MET A 163 -5.43 15.32 0.32
N VAL A 164 -5.31 14.33 -0.58
CA VAL A 164 -4.01 13.90 -1.11
C VAL A 164 -3.48 14.91 -2.12
N ASP A 165 -2.31 15.46 -1.83
CA ASP A 165 -1.60 16.45 -2.64
C ASP A 165 -0.17 16.01 -3.04
N ASP A 166 0.38 14.95 -2.42
CA ASP A 166 1.72 14.46 -2.74
C ASP A 166 1.75 13.65 -4.06
N PRO A 167 2.66 13.95 -4.99
CA PRO A 167 2.71 13.29 -6.30
C PRO A 167 3.07 11.80 -6.26
N LYS A 168 3.64 11.29 -5.15
CA LYS A 168 3.97 9.88 -4.92
C LYS A 168 2.78 9.07 -4.41
N VAL A 169 1.69 9.74 -4.03
CA VAL A 169 0.47 9.11 -3.55
C VAL A 169 -0.63 9.28 -4.61
N LYS A 170 -1.35 8.20 -4.88
CA LYS A 170 -2.52 8.18 -5.75
C LYS A 170 -3.73 7.72 -4.95
N VAL A 171 -4.91 8.14 -5.38
CA VAL A 171 -6.19 7.73 -4.78
C VAL A 171 -7.02 6.99 -5.83
N ARG A 172 -7.68 5.92 -5.41
CA ARG A 172 -8.62 5.12 -6.21
C ARG A 172 -9.96 5.05 -5.51
N LEU A 173 -11.01 4.86 -6.29
CA LEU A 173 -12.27 4.44 -5.70
C LEU A 173 -12.16 2.97 -5.30
N GLY A 174 -12.57 2.67 -4.08
CA GLY A 174 -12.36 1.37 -3.46
C GLY A 174 -13.64 0.55 -3.27
N PRO A 175 -14.45 0.21 -4.29
CA PRO A 175 -15.60 -0.67 -4.09
C PRO A 175 -15.10 -1.99 -3.48
N CYS A 176 -15.42 -2.24 -2.21
CA CYS A 176 -14.67 -3.19 -1.39
C CYS A 176 -14.67 -4.60 -2.00
N THR A 177 -15.87 -5.12 -2.26
CA THR A 177 -16.08 -6.43 -2.88
C THR A 177 -17.54 -6.56 -3.31
N PRO A 178 -17.85 -7.32 -4.38
CA PRO A 178 -19.23 -7.65 -4.73
C PRO A 178 -20.04 -8.37 -3.63
N ARG A 179 -19.39 -8.85 -2.56
CA ARG A 179 -20.06 -9.46 -1.39
C ARG A 179 -20.64 -8.43 -0.41
N LEU A 180 -20.11 -7.20 -0.39
CA LEU A 180 -20.41 -6.16 0.61
C LEU A 180 -20.97 -4.87 -0.02
N LEU A 181 -21.09 -4.84 -1.34
CA LEU A 181 -21.61 -3.72 -2.11
C LEU A 181 -22.58 -4.25 -3.16
N ASP A 182 -23.80 -3.69 -3.16
CA ASP A 182 -24.83 -4.10 -4.12
C ASP A 182 -24.39 -3.87 -5.57
N PRO A 183 -24.81 -4.72 -6.54
CA PRO A 183 -24.35 -4.60 -7.93
C PRO A 183 -24.58 -3.23 -8.58
N ASN A 184 -25.70 -2.56 -8.25
CA ASN A 184 -25.98 -1.22 -8.77
C ASN A 184 -25.01 -0.18 -8.20
N ALA A 185 -24.80 -0.18 -6.88
CA ALA A 185 -23.84 0.71 -6.21
C ALA A 185 -22.41 0.44 -6.70
N PHE A 186 -22.04 -0.82 -6.92
CA PHE A 186 -20.75 -1.19 -7.51
C PHE A 186 -20.58 -0.57 -8.91
N LYS A 187 -21.60 -0.67 -9.76
CA LYS A 187 -21.59 -0.07 -11.09
C LYS A 187 -21.47 1.45 -11.02
N GLU A 188 -22.20 2.10 -10.11
CA GLU A 188 -22.12 3.55 -9.89
C GLU A 188 -20.71 3.98 -9.51
N VAL A 189 -20.03 3.27 -8.61
CA VAL A 189 -18.63 3.55 -8.25
C VAL A 189 -17.69 3.41 -9.44
N VAL A 190 -17.89 2.39 -10.30
CA VAL A 190 -17.06 2.20 -11.50
C VAL A 190 -17.29 3.30 -12.53
N GLU A 191 -18.53 3.72 -12.74
CA GLU A 191 -18.86 4.83 -13.64
C GLU A 191 -18.28 6.15 -13.10
N LEU A 192 -18.40 6.42 -11.81
CA LEU A 192 -17.81 7.57 -11.16
C LEU A 192 -16.27 7.56 -11.27
N ALA A 193 -15.62 6.42 -11.08
CA ALA A 193 -14.17 6.30 -11.27
C ALA A 193 -13.78 6.69 -12.70
N ARG A 194 -14.58 6.31 -13.70
CA ARG A 194 -14.34 6.67 -15.10
C ARG A 194 -14.53 8.17 -15.35
N GLU A 195 -15.60 8.76 -14.81
CA GLU A 195 -15.88 10.21 -14.92
C GLU A 195 -14.76 11.05 -14.30
N LEU A 196 -14.18 10.59 -13.20
CA LEU A 196 -13.08 11.25 -12.49
C LEU A 196 -11.69 10.88 -13.03
N GLU A 197 -11.60 10.05 -14.07
CA GLU A 197 -10.34 9.51 -14.60
C GLU A 197 -9.46 8.80 -13.54
N LEU A 198 -10.12 8.18 -12.57
CA LEU A 198 -9.51 7.39 -11.50
C LEU A 198 -9.50 5.89 -11.85
N GLY A 199 -8.70 5.14 -11.11
CA GLY A 199 -8.79 3.67 -11.16
C GLY A 199 -9.64 3.13 -10.01
N VAL A 200 -9.81 1.81 -10.01
CA VAL A 200 -10.57 1.06 -9.02
C VAL A 200 -9.65 0.09 -8.29
N HIS A 201 -9.77 0.02 -6.96
CA HIS A 201 -9.13 -1.01 -6.11
C HIS A 201 -10.24 -1.86 -5.48
N THR A 202 -10.24 -3.18 -5.69
CA THR A 202 -11.32 -4.08 -5.21
C THR A 202 -10.77 -5.46 -4.92
N HIS A 203 -11.42 -6.20 -4.03
CA HIS A 203 -11.28 -7.65 -3.96
C HIS A 203 -12.15 -8.31 -5.03
N LEU A 204 -11.57 -9.25 -5.79
CA LEU A 204 -12.26 -10.03 -6.81
C LEU A 204 -11.62 -11.42 -6.91
N ALA A 205 -12.41 -12.43 -7.30
CA ALA A 205 -11.96 -13.82 -7.50
C ALA A 205 -12.07 -14.21 -8.98
#